data_AF-A0A8I1ARY5-F1
#
_entry.id   AF-A0A8I1ARY5-F1
#
_cell.length_a   1.000
_cell.length_b   1.000
_cell.length_c   1.000
_cell.angle_alpha   90.00
_cell.angle_beta   90.00
_cell.angle_gamma   90.00
#
_symmetry.space_group_name_H-M   'P 1'
#
loop_
_entity.id
_entity.type
_entity.pdbx_description
1 polymer ?
#
loop_
_entity_poly.entity_id
_entity_poly.type
_entity_poly.pdbx_seq_one_letter_code
_entity_poly.pdbx_strand_id
1 'polypeptide(L)'
;MNWLIVAASGVFGGLASVLLRVAALKEISLGESDVLPWIARGAAVAAYGAGFVLYAAALRKTTLGIAYPTMVAISMLVVLSFTAMHEHLLRPMQAAGAFVILIGVWMITRYA
;
A
#
# COMPACT_ATOMS: atom_id res chain seq x y z
N MET A 1 -9.84 -14.19 13.72
CA MET A 1 -9.06 -13.09 13.11
C MET A 1 -9.22 -13.17 11.60
N ASN A 2 -9.84 -12.20 10.94
CA ASN A 2 -10.01 -12.27 9.47
C ASN A 2 -8.81 -11.58 8.80
N TRP A 3 -7.65 -12.23 8.84
CA TRP A 3 -6.40 -11.74 8.23
C TRP A 3 -6.57 -11.33 6.76
N LEU A 4 -7.51 -11.97 6.06
CA LEU A 4 -7.91 -11.61 4.70
C LEU A 4 -8.41 -10.16 4.57
N ILE A 5 -9.11 -9.63 5.56
CA ILE A 5 -9.64 -8.26 5.52
C ILE A 5 -8.52 -7.24 5.74
N VAL A 6 -7.58 -7.53 6.64
CA VAL A 6 -6.37 -6.69 6.86
C VAL A 6 -5.48 -6.73 5.62
N ALA A 7 -5.35 -7.89 5.00
CA ALA A 7 -4.59 -8.02 3.76
C ALA A 7 -5.24 -7.25 2.62
N ALA A 8 -6.56 -7.39 2.45
CA ALA A 8 -7.29 -6.60 1.47
C ALA A 8 -7.15 -5.10 1.72
N SER A 9 -7.27 -4.63 2.98
CA SER A 9 -7.09 -3.20 3.29
C SER A 9 -5.69 -2.70 2.94
N GLY A 10 -4.66 -3.50 3.22
CA GLY A 10 -3.27 -3.20 2.83
C GLY A 10 -3.11 -3.16 1.31
N VAL A 11 -3.70 -4.09 0.58
CA VAL A 11 -3.64 -4.09 -0.90
C VAL A 11 -4.29 -2.84 -1.47
N PHE A 12 -5.47 -2.45 -1.00
CA PHE A 12 -6.14 -1.22 -1.43
C PHE A 12 -5.32 0.04 -1.09
N GLY A 13 -4.71 0.10 0.08
CA GLY A 13 -3.80 1.20 0.47
C GLY A 13 -2.55 1.28 -0.41
N GLY A 14 -1.96 0.13 -0.73
CA GLY A 14 -0.85 0.02 -1.67
C GLY A 14 -1.22 0.45 -3.09
N LEU A 15 -2.38 -0.01 -3.59
CA LEU A 15 -2.90 0.38 -4.91
C LEU A 15 -3.19 1.88 -4.99
N ALA A 16 -3.75 2.48 -3.94
CA ALA A 16 -3.95 3.93 -3.88
C ALA A 16 -2.61 4.67 -4.01
N SER A 17 -1.57 4.19 -3.32
CA SER A 17 -0.22 4.77 -3.39
C SER A 17 0.38 4.63 -4.79
N VAL A 18 0.17 3.49 -5.45
CA VAL A 18 0.59 3.26 -6.84
C VAL A 18 -0.16 4.21 -7.80
N LEU A 19 -1.47 4.35 -7.65
CA LEU A 19 -2.28 5.26 -8.48
C LEU A 19 -1.83 6.72 -8.34
N LEU A 20 -1.51 7.16 -7.13
CA LEU A 20 -0.94 8.50 -6.90
C LEU A 20 0.42 8.67 -7.57
N ARG A 21 1.28 7.65 -7.49
CA ARG A 21 2.57 7.66 -8.18
C ARG A 21 2.40 7.75 -9.70
N VAL A 22 1.48 6.97 -10.27
CA VAL A 22 1.15 7.01 -11.70
C VAL A 22 0.59 8.38 -12.10
N ALA A 23 -0.30 8.95 -11.28
CA ALA A 23 -0.84 10.29 -11.51
C ALA A 23 0.27 11.34 -11.57
N ALA A 24 1.20 11.31 -10.62
CA ALA A 24 2.34 12.23 -10.57
C ALA A 24 3.27 12.07 -11.78
N LEU A 25 3.57 10.83 -12.19
CA LEU A 25 4.41 10.57 -13.38
C LEU A 25 3.73 11.05 -14.67
N LYS A 26 2.40 10.86 -14.79
CA LYS A 26 1.64 11.30 -15.96
C LYS A 26 1.50 12.82 -16.06
N GLU A 27 1.32 13.50 -14.93
CA GLU A 27 1.27 14.96 -14.85
C GLU A 27 2.56 15.60 -15.36
N ILE A 28 3.72 15.03 -15.01
CA ILE A 28 5.03 15.47 -15.52
C ILE A 28 5.15 15.27 -17.04
N SER A 29 4.57 14.19 -17.59
CA SER A 29 4.73 13.82 -19.00
C SER A 29 3.71 14.46 -19.95
N LEU A 30 2.48 14.74 -19.50
CA LEU A 30 1.37 15.17 -20.35
C LEU A 30 0.96 16.63 -20.10
N GLY A 31 1.51 17.27 -19.06
CA GLY A 31 1.15 18.62 -18.63
C GLY A 31 -0.13 18.67 -17.79
N GLU A 32 -0.28 19.73 -17.00
CA GLU A 32 -1.34 19.92 -16.00
C GLU A 32 -2.77 19.94 -16.58
N SER A 33 -2.90 20.12 -17.90
CA SER A 33 -4.16 20.26 -18.63
C SER A 33 -4.83 18.92 -18.98
N ASP A 34 -4.19 17.78 -18.72
CA ASP A 34 -4.80 16.47 -18.99
C ASP A 34 -5.67 15.99 -17.82
N VAL A 35 -6.78 15.31 -18.14
CA VAL A 35 -7.77 14.85 -17.16
C VAL A 35 -7.33 13.52 -16.51
N LEU A 36 -6.45 12.77 -17.18
CA LEU A 36 -5.97 11.47 -16.70
C LEU A 36 -5.36 11.48 -15.28
N PRO A 37 -4.45 12.41 -14.93
CA PRO A 37 -3.89 12.51 -13.58
C PRO A 37 -4.96 12.74 -12.51
N TRP A 38 -5.99 13.54 -12.81
CA TRP A 38 -7.10 13.80 -11.90
C TRP A 38 -7.99 12.57 -11.68
N ILE A 39 -8.25 11.80 -12.75
CA ILE A 39 -8.98 10.53 -12.65
C ILE A 39 -8.20 9.54 -11.78
N ALA A 40 -6.88 9.43 -11.98
CA ALA A 40 -6.02 8.56 -11.19
C ALA A 40 -5.98 8.97 -9.71
N ARG A 41 -5.93 10.28 -9.40
CA ARG A 41 -6.05 10.80 -8.03
C ARG A 41 -7.41 10.47 -7.41
N GLY A 42 -8.50 10.66 -8.16
CA GLY A 42 -9.85 10.31 -7.71
C GLY A 42 -9.99 8.81 -7.42
N ALA A 43 -9.47 7.96 -8.31
CA ALA A 43 -9.42 6.51 -8.10
C ALA A 43 -8.56 6.13 -6.89
N ALA A 44 -7.44 6.83 -6.66
CA ALA A 44 -6.61 6.61 -5.48
C ALA A 44 -7.35 6.92 -4.18
N VAL A 45 -8.09 8.04 -4.13
CA VAL A 45 -8.91 8.41 -2.97
C VAL A 45 -9.98 7.34 -2.71
N ALA A 46 -10.67 6.88 -3.76
CA ALA A 46 -11.67 5.81 -3.64
C ALA A 46 -11.06 4.50 -3.14
N ALA A 47 -9.91 4.09 -3.68
CA ALA A 47 -9.19 2.90 -3.25
C ALA A 47 -8.73 3.01 -1.78
N TYR A 48 -8.19 4.17 -1.38
CA TYR A 48 -7.78 4.41 0.00
C TYR A 48 -8.96 4.37 0.96
N GLY A 49 -10.09 4.98 0.58
CA GLY A 49 -11.33 4.94 1.34
C GLY A 49 -11.86 3.51 1.53
N ALA A 50 -11.89 2.72 0.44
CA ALA A 50 -12.27 1.30 0.51
C ALA A 50 -11.32 0.50 1.43
N GLY A 51 -10.02 0.72 1.31
CA GLY A 51 -9.03 0.12 2.20
C GLY A 51 -9.25 0.49 3.67
N PHE A 52 -9.55 1.75 3.96
CA PHE A 52 -9.85 2.22 5.31
C PHE A 52 -11.12 1.57 5.90
N VAL A 53 -12.18 1.43 5.11
CA VAL A 53 -13.42 0.75 5.55
C VAL A 53 -13.15 -0.73 5.88
N LEU A 54 -12.38 -1.43 5.05
CA LEU A 54 -11.96 -2.80 5.32
C LEU A 54 -11.10 -2.89 6.60
N TYR A 55 -10.16 -1.97 6.77
CA TYR A 55 -9.33 -1.90 7.96
C TYR A 55 -10.16 -1.68 9.23
N ALA A 56 -11.10 -0.73 9.21
CA ALA A 56 -12.04 -0.48 10.30
C ALA A 56 -12.88 -1.73 10.63
N ALA A 57 -13.33 -2.47 9.61
CA ALA A 57 -14.03 -3.74 9.80
C ALA A 57 -13.13 -4.81 10.43
N ALA A 58 -11.84 -4.87 10.08
CA ALA A 58 -10.88 -5.82 10.65
C ALA A 58 -10.57 -5.54 12.13
N LEU A 59 -10.55 -4.27 12.54
CA LEU A 59 -10.34 -3.86 13.93
C LEU A 59 -11.43 -4.33 14.89
N ARG A 60 -12.61 -4.69 14.39
CA ARG A 60 -13.67 -5.31 15.22
C ARG A 60 -13.26 -6.67 15.80
N LYS A 61 -12.26 -7.32 15.22
CA LYS A 61 -11.82 -8.69 15.57
C LYS A 61 -10.32 -8.81 15.79
N THR A 62 -9.57 -7.70 15.75
CA THR A 62 -8.10 -7.65 15.82
C THR A 62 -7.68 -6.38 16.56
N THR A 63 -6.58 -6.43 17.31
CA THR A 63 -6.06 -5.23 17.99
C THR A 63 -5.35 -4.30 17.01
N LEU A 64 -5.41 -2.99 17.29
CA LEU A 64 -4.76 -1.95 16.49
C LEU A 64 -3.25 -2.18 16.36
N GLY A 65 -2.61 -2.67 17.43
CA GLY A 65 -1.17 -2.92 17.48
C GLY A 65 -0.67 -4.00 16.53
N ILE A 66 -1.56 -4.87 16.03
CA ILE A 66 -1.23 -5.95 15.10
C ILE A 66 -1.77 -5.64 13.69
N ALA A 67 -3.00 -5.13 13.61
CA ALA A 67 -3.64 -4.83 12.34
C ALA A 67 -2.90 -3.73 11.56
N TYR A 68 -2.47 -2.66 12.22
CA TYR A 68 -1.82 -1.53 11.56
C TYR A 68 -0.45 -1.92 10.95
N PRO A 69 0.50 -2.51 11.70
CA PRO A 69 1.78 -2.90 11.12
C PRO A 69 1.63 -3.90 9.97
N THR A 70 0.68 -4.84 10.09
CA THR A 70 0.38 -5.81 9.03
C THR A 70 -0.14 -5.13 7.77
N MET A 71 -1.11 -4.22 7.91
CA MET A 71 -1.66 -3.46 6.78
C MET A 71 -0.54 -2.67 6.07
N VAL A 72 0.29 -1.95 6.83
CA VAL A 72 1.37 -1.12 6.29
C VAL A 72 2.40 -1.97 5.54
N ALA A 73 2.80 -3.12 6.10
CA ALA A 73 3.69 -4.05 5.41
C ALA A 73 3.13 -4.49 4.05
N ILE A 74 1.84 -4.81 3.99
CA ILE A 74 1.21 -5.26 2.75
C ILE A 74 1.13 -4.11 1.74
N SER A 75 0.72 -2.91 2.16
CA SER A 75 0.75 -1.72 1.30
C SER A 75 2.15 -1.48 0.72
N MET A 76 3.18 -1.59 1.56
CA MET A 76 4.58 -1.44 1.14
C MET A 76 4.98 -2.50 0.12
N LEU A 77 4.62 -3.78 0.35
CA LEU A 77 4.91 -4.86 -0.59
C LEU A 77 4.28 -4.62 -1.96
N VAL A 78 3.05 -4.10 -2.02
CA VAL A 78 2.39 -3.73 -3.28
C VAL A 78 3.17 -2.64 -4.01
N VAL A 79 3.60 -1.59 -3.31
CA VAL A 79 4.38 -0.48 -3.91
C VAL A 79 5.75 -0.97 -4.40
N LEU A 80 6.42 -1.83 -3.63
CA LEU A 80 7.71 -2.42 -4.03
C LEU A 80 7.55 -3.34 -5.22
N SER A 81 6.49 -4.15 -5.25
CA SER A 81 6.18 -5.03 -6.40
C SER A 81 5.94 -4.21 -7.66
N PHE A 82 5.17 -3.12 -7.55
CA PHE A 82 4.97 -2.19 -8.66
C PHE A 82 6.30 -1.60 -9.15
N THR A 83 7.16 -1.15 -8.22
CA THR A 83 8.49 -0.59 -8.53
C THR A 83 9.37 -1.62 -9.24
N ALA A 84 9.42 -2.86 -8.74
CA ALA A 84 10.19 -3.96 -9.32
C ALA A 84 9.78 -4.27 -10.77
N MET A 85 8.48 -4.17 -11.07
CA MET A 85 7.93 -4.47 -12.40
C MET A 85 8.11 -3.31 -13.40
N HIS A 86 8.13 -2.06 -12.95
CA HIS A 86 8.07 -0.89 -13.85
C HIS A 86 9.40 -0.12 -13.99
N GLU A 87 10.28 -0.11 -12.99
CA GLU A 87 11.46 0.77 -12.96
C GLU A 87 12.81 0.04 -13.13
N HIS A 88 12.80 -1.22 -13.60
CA HIS A 88 13.94 -2.15 -13.53
C HIS A 88 14.38 -2.46 -12.08
N LEU A 89 15.13 -3.56 -11.91
CA LEU A 89 15.45 -4.26 -10.64
C LEU A 89 15.43 -3.37 -9.39
N LEU A 90 14.70 -3.81 -8.36
CA LEU A 90 14.74 -3.19 -7.02
C LEU A 90 16.19 -2.98 -6.58
N ARG A 91 16.51 -1.75 -6.17
CA ARG A 91 17.85 -1.46 -5.64
C ARG A 91 18.09 -2.37 -4.43
N PRO A 92 19.26 -3.02 -4.31
CA PRO A 92 19.55 -3.95 -3.22
C PRO A 92 19.27 -3.37 -1.82
N MET A 93 19.56 -2.08 -1.64
CA MET A 93 19.31 -1.38 -0.38
C MET A 93 17.82 -1.19 -0.06
N GLN A 94 16.96 -1.01 -1.06
CA GLN A 94 15.50 -0.96 -0.87
C GLN A 94 14.97 -2.33 -0.45
N ALA A 95 15.48 -3.40 -1.06
CA ALA A 95 15.12 -4.77 -0.67
C ALA A 95 15.57 -5.09 0.76
N ALA A 96 16.78 -4.67 1.14
CA ALA A 96 17.29 -4.83 2.52
C ALA A 96 16.43 -4.05 3.53
N GLY A 97 16.08 -2.79 3.24
CA GLY A 97 15.19 -2.00 4.08
C GLY A 97 13.79 -2.62 4.23
N ALA A 98 13.22 -3.10 3.12
CA ALA A 98 11.95 -3.82 3.13
C ALA A 98 12.02 -5.07 4.00
N PHE A 99 13.10 -5.85 3.90
CA PHE A 99 13.32 -7.03 4.70
C PHE A 99 13.38 -6.71 6.21
N VAL A 100 14.09 -5.66 6.61
CA VAL A 100 14.14 -5.20 8.01
C VAL A 100 12.75 -4.80 8.51
N ILE A 101 11.96 -4.09 7.70
CA ILE A 101 10.58 -3.72 8.05
C ILE A 101 9.72 -4.97 8.24
N LEU A 102 9.82 -5.96 7.35
CA LEU A 102 9.07 -7.22 7.47
C LEU A 102 9.44 -8.00 8.73
N ILE A 103 10.72 -8.02 9.12
CA ILE A 103 11.15 -8.60 10.40
C ILE A 103 10.50 -7.83 11.56
N GLY A 104 10.52 -6.50 11.53
CA GLY A 104 9.91 -5.67 12.57
C GLY A 104 8.41 -5.95 12.71
N VAL A 105 7.69 -6.04 11.59
CA VAL A 105 6.26 -6.39 11.59
C VAL A 105 6.05 -7.80 12.12
N TRP A 106 6.82 -8.79 11.68
CA TRP A 106 6.75 -10.15 12.21
C TRP A 106 7.00 -10.20 13.73
N MET A 107 7.99 -9.46 14.24
CA MET A 107 8.27 -9.40 15.68
C MET A 107 7.07 -8.86 16.48
N ILE A 108 6.33 -7.89 15.93
CA ILE A 108 5.14 -7.32 16.57
C ILE A 108 3.96 -8.29 16.49
N THR A 109 3.80 -9.00 15.38
CA THR A 109 2.60 -9.81 15.11
C THR A 109 2.72 -11.27 15.54
N ARG A 110 3.93 -11.76 15.88
CA ARG A 110 4.14 -13.18 16.23
C ARG A 110 3.40 -13.67 17.49
N TYR A 111 2.98 -12.76 18.35
CA TYR A 111 2.28 -13.07 19.60
C TYR A 111 0.78 -12.72 19.55
N ALA A 112 0.28 -12.43 18.34
CA ALA A 112 -1.10 -12.10 18.05
C ALA A 112 -2.05 -13.30 18.05
#